data_AF-A0A8S9Y407-F1
#
_entry.id   AF-A0A8S9Y407-F1
#
_cell.length_a   1.000
_cell.length_b   1.000
_cell.length_c   1.000
_cell.angle_alpha   90.00
_cell.angle_beta   90.00
_cell.angle_gamma   90.00
#
_symmetry.space_group_name_H-M   'P 1'
#
loop_
_entity.id
_entity.type
_entity.pdbx_description
1 polymer ?
#
loop_
_entity_poly.entity_id
_entity_poly.type
_entity_poly.pdbx_seq_one_letter_code
_entity_poly.pdbx_strand_id
1 'polypeptide(L)'
;MKWVRRQSPTGGHCQKKGKVERQSGISKMIGVCLKDTIIHHHAVTEIISTYTDQVDMPAALAYTIGTGIIAMCLFNILIALRDENYTSVVLFSMLVFVETLVMFVLSLCGESITSESINLHHELYFTKWYNLDIKNRKTLLNIQTNLVEPVIVSALGLIELNMNSFSSIINSAYSFFNLMNTQME
;
A
#
# COMPACT_ATOMS: atom_id res chain seq x y z
N MET A 1 71.81 -22.90 -32.57
CA MET A 1 70.88 -23.74 -31.79
C MET A 1 69.76 -22.86 -31.24
N LYS A 2 68.48 -23.23 -31.52
CA LYS A 2 67.21 -22.85 -30.84
C LYS A 2 66.88 -21.34 -30.75
N TRP A 3 66.03 -20.76 -31.60
CA TRP A 3 64.55 -20.77 -31.58
C TRP A 3 63.92 -20.73 -30.17
N VAL A 4 63.15 -19.69 -29.84
CA VAL A 4 61.72 -19.76 -29.42
C VAL A 4 61.13 -18.36 -29.18
N ARG A 5 60.15 -18.04 -30.06
CA ARG A 5 58.97 -17.17 -29.97
C ARG A 5 58.97 -15.94 -29.05
N ARG A 6 58.92 -14.76 -29.71
CA ARG A 6 58.27 -13.54 -29.20
C ARG A 6 56.85 -13.87 -28.72
N GLN A 7 56.58 -13.63 -27.44
CA GLN A 7 55.23 -13.51 -26.93
C GLN A 7 54.60 -12.23 -27.51
N SER A 8 53.42 -12.39 -28.08
CA SER A 8 52.50 -11.33 -28.49
C SER A 8 51.79 -10.74 -27.27
N PRO A 9 51.76 -9.41 -27.06
CA PRO A 9 50.85 -8.80 -26.11
C PRO A 9 49.92 -7.81 -26.80
N THR A 10 48.90 -8.29 -27.53
CA THR A 10 47.86 -7.40 -28.09
C THR A 10 46.42 -7.82 -27.80
N GLY A 11 46.18 -8.93 -27.07
CA GLY A 11 44.82 -9.39 -26.76
C GLY A 11 44.14 -8.76 -25.54
N GLY A 12 44.90 -8.27 -24.54
CA GLY A 12 44.35 -7.88 -23.24
C GLY A 12 43.74 -6.47 -23.15
N HIS A 13 44.18 -5.55 -24.02
CA HIS A 13 43.75 -4.15 -23.95
C HIS A 13 42.38 -3.92 -24.61
N CYS A 14 42.06 -4.69 -25.66
CA CYS A 14 40.76 -4.65 -26.34
C CYS A 14 39.64 -5.31 -25.50
N GLN A 15 39.93 -6.43 -24.81
CA GLN A 15 38.98 -7.05 -23.87
C GLN A 15 38.70 -6.20 -22.62
N LYS A 16 39.71 -5.48 -22.10
CA LYS A 16 39.52 -4.54 -20.98
C LYS A 16 38.70 -3.32 -21.40
N LYS A 17 38.94 -2.75 -22.59
CA LYS A 17 38.13 -1.64 -23.13
C LYS A 17 36.66 -2.03 -23.30
N GLY A 18 36.38 -3.19 -23.90
CA GLY A 18 34.99 -3.67 -24.06
C GLY A 18 34.26 -3.96 -22.75
N LYS A 19 34.94 -4.45 -21.71
CA LYS A 19 34.35 -4.63 -20.37
C LYS A 19 34.07 -3.30 -19.66
N VAL A 20 34.97 -2.33 -19.77
CA VAL A 20 34.83 -0.99 -19.16
C VAL A 20 33.74 -0.16 -19.86
N GLU A 21 33.65 -0.22 -21.19
CA GLU A 21 32.57 0.43 -21.95
C GLU A 21 31.20 -0.20 -21.65
N ARG A 22 31.14 -1.52 -21.50
CA ARG A 22 29.90 -2.23 -21.13
C ARG A 22 29.46 -1.92 -19.69
N GLN A 23 30.38 -1.82 -18.74
CA GLN A 23 30.10 -1.40 -17.36
C GLN A 23 29.67 0.08 -17.27
N SER A 24 30.26 0.95 -18.10
CA SER A 24 29.86 2.36 -18.21
C SER A 24 28.43 2.50 -18.75
N GLY A 25 28.04 1.69 -19.74
CA GLY A 25 26.67 1.64 -20.25
C GLY A 25 25.64 1.16 -19.21
N ILE A 26 25.96 0.08 -18.48
CA ILE A 26 25.07 -0.47 -17.44
C ILE A 26 24.87 0.52 -16.28
N SER A 27 25.95 1.18 -15.83
CA SER A 27 25.86 2.18 -14.75
C SER A 27 24.98 3.38 -15.14
N LYS A 28 25.08 3.84 -16.40
CA LYS A 28 24.20 4.89 -16.93
C LYS A 28 22.75 4.43 -17.02
N MET A 29 22.50 3.21 -17.51
CA MET A 29 21.15 2.66 -17.63
C MET A 29 20.47 2.53 -16.26
N ILE A 30 21.19 2.02 -15.25
CA ILE A 30 20.67 1.94 -13.88
C ILE A 30 20.35 3.33 -13.33
N GLY A 31 21.20 4.33 -13.59
CA GLY A 31 20.95 5.71 -13.15
C GLY A 31 19.69 6.31 -13.78
N VAL A 32 19.38 6.00 -15.04
CA VAL A 32 18.14 6.41 -15.71
C VAL A 32 16.94 5.70 -15.08
N CYS A 33 16.97 4.37 -14.96
CA CYS A 33 15.88 3.61 -14.35
C CYS A 33 15.59 4.08 -12.92
N LEU A 34 16.63 4.30 -12.12
CA LEU A 34 16.48 4.79 -10.74
C LEU A 34 15.82 6.18 -10.71
N LYS A 35 16.22 7.07 -11.62
CA LYS A 35 15.62 8.40 -11.74
C LYS A 35 14.15 8.31 -12.14
N ASP A 36 13.80 7.43 -13.07
CA ASP A 36 12.42 7.20 -13.48
C ASP A 36 11.58 6.61 -12.34
N THR A 37 12.11 5.65 -11.58
CA THR A 37 11.44 5.12 -10.37
C THR A 37 11.20 6.21 -9.34
N ILE A 38 12.16 7.12 -9.13
CA ILE A 38 12.01 8.25 -8.18
C ILE A 38 10.93 9.22 -8.65
N ILE A 39 10.92 9.57 -9.94
CA ILE A 39 9.92 10.47 -10.52
C ILE A 39 8.52 9.83 -10.41
N HIS A 40 8.40 8.55 -10.74
CA HIS A 40 7.15 7.82 -10.67
C HIS A 40 6.66 7.71 -9.23
N HIS A 41 7.53 7.33 -8.29
CA HIS A 41 7.18 7.25 -6.87
C HIS A 41 6.72 8.62 -6.35
N HIS A 42 7.47 9.69 -6.64
CA HIS A 42 7.09 11.04 -6.22
C HIS A 42 5.74 11.46 -6.80
N ALA A 43 5.48 11.19 -8.08
CA ALA A 43 4.19 11.49 -8.71
C ALA A 43 3.04 10.70 -8.06
N VAL A 44 3.25 9.41 -7.76
CA VAL A 44 2.25 8.58 -7.08
C VAL A 44 1.99 9.08 -5.65
N THR A 45 3.04 9.38 -4.88
CA THR A 45 2.90 9.92 -3.53
C THR A 45 2.17 11.27 -3.54
N GLU A 46 2.44 12.13 -4.52
CA GLU A 46 1.77 13.44 -4.67
C GLU A 46 0.29 13.29 -5.05
N ILE A 47 -0.02 12.36 -5.94
CA ILE A 47 -1.41 12.04 -6.30
C ILE A 47 -2.14 11.48 -5.07
N ILE A 48 -1.53 10.56 -4.34
CA ILE A 48 -2.12 9.97 -3.14
C ILE A 48 -2.31 11.05 -2.07
N SER A 49 -1.32 11.90 -1.80
CA SER A 49 -1.43 12.94 -0.77
C SER A 49 -2.50 13.97 -1.10
N THR A 50 -2.60 14.37 -2.37
CA THR A 50 -3.66 15.29 -2.85
C THR A 50 -5.04 14.63 -2.77
N TYR A 51 -5.13 13.34 -3.12
CA TYR A 51 -6.38 12.58 -3.02
C TYR A 51 -6.80 12.39 -1.56
N THR A 52 -5.86 12.04 -0.67
CA THR A 52 -6.13 11.87 0.75
C THR A 52 -6.60 13.19 1.33
N ASP A 53 -5.96 14.32 1.07
CA ASP A 53 -6.37 15.62 1.62
C ASP A 53 -7.81 16.01 1.24
N GLN A 54 -8.22 15.73 0.00
CA GLN A 54 -9.58 16.01 -0.47
C GLN A 54 -10.62 15.03 0.09
N VAL A 55 -10.24 13.77 0.27
CA VAL A 55 -11.14 12.68 0.67
C VAL A 55 -11.14 12.44 2.18
N ASP A 56 -10.21 13.06 2.91
CA ASP A 56 -9.99 12.81 4.34
C ASP A 56 -11.25 13.10 5.18
N MET A 57 -11.75 14.33 5.08
CA MET A 57 -12.93 14.77 5.82
C MET A 57 -14.20 14.03 5.37
N PRO A 58 -14.50 13.87 4.06
CA PRO A 58 -15.63 13.06 3.60
C PRO A 58 -15.55 11.59 4.05
N ALA A 59 -14.37 10.98 3.98
CA ALA A 59 -14.18 9.58 4.37
C ALA A 59 -14.37 9.39 5.88
N ALA A 60 -13.83 10.28 6.71
CA ALA A 60 -14.03 10.24 8.15
C ALA A 60 -15.52 10.39 8.52
N LEU A 61 -16.22 11.32 7.87
CA LEU A 61 -17.68 11.48 8.05
C LEU A 61 -18.44 10.24 7.57
N ALA A 62 -18.09 9.68 6.41
CA ALA A 62 -18.71 8.45 5.91
C ALA A 62 -18.49 7.27 6.85
N TYR A 63 -17.29 7.13 7.45
CA TYR A 63 -16.99 6.05 8.38
C TYR A 63 -17.77 6.18 9.70
N THR A 64 -17.82 7.39 10.27
CA THR A 64 -18.55 7.66 11.51
C THR A 64 -20.07 7.55 11.33
N ILE A 65 -20.60 8.06 10.22
CA ILE A 65 -22.02 7.93 9.89
C ILE A 65 -22.34 6.47 9.55
N GLY A 66 -21.52 5.80 8.74
CA GLY A 66 -21.72 4.41 8.35
C GLY A 66 -21.73 3.46 9.55
N THR A 67 -20.82 3.64 10.51
CA THR A 67 -20.82 2.86 11.76
C THR A 67 -22.08 3.11 12.60
N GLY A 68 -22.56 4.36 12.66
CA GLY A 68 -23.84 4.70 13.28
C GLY A 68 -25.04 4.07 12.58
N ILE A 69 -25.06 4.06 11.24
CA ILE A 69 -26.11 3.43 10.43
C ILE A 69 -26.14 1.92 10.70
N ILE A 70 -24.99 1.26 10.75
CA ILE A 70 -24.90 -0.18 11.05
C ILE A 70 -25.50 -0.46 12.44
N ALA A 71 -25.11 0.30 13.46
CA ALA A 71 -25.65 0.13 14.82
C ALA A 71 -27.17 0.32 14.87
N MET A 72 -27.69 1.36 14.21
CA MET A 72 -29.13 1.63 14.12
C MET A 72 -29.88 0.56 13.35
N CYS A 73 -29.33 0.05 12.24
CA CYS A 73 -29.96 -1.00 11.45
C CYS A 73 -29.99 -2.32 12.23
N LEU A 74 -28.91 -2.69 12.94
CA LEU A 74 -28.87 -3.87 13.80
C LEU A 74 -29.94 -3.81 14.89
N PHE A 75 -30.15 -2.64 15.50
CA PHE A 75 -31.23 -2.44 16.48
C PHE A 75 -32.62 -2.59 15.86
N ASN A 76 -32.85 -1.98 14.69
CA ASN A 76 -34.14 -2.10 13.99
C ASN A 76 -34.43 -3.52 13.53
N ILE A 77 -33.40 -4.31 13.17
CA ILE A 77 -33.56 -5.73 12.84
C ILE A 77 -34.12 -6.50 14.02
N LEU A 78 -33.59 -6.27 15.23
CA LEU A 78 -34.08 -6.96 16.44
C LEU A 78 -35.54 -6.61 16.77
N ILE A 79 -35.92 -5.33 16.64
CA ILE A 79 -37.33 -4.91 16.82
C ILE A 79 -38.22 -5.55 15.76
N ALA A 80 -37.82 -5.51 14.49
CA ALA A 80 -38.60 -6.06 13.39
C ALA A 80 -38.77 -7.58 13.49
N LEU A 81 -37.78 -8.30 14.04
CA LEU A 81 -37.89 -9.73 14.35
C LEU A 81 -38.93 -10.00 15.44
N ARG A 82 -39.02 -9.14 16.46
CA ARG A 82 -40.03 -9.24 17.52
C ARG A 82 -41.44 -8.96 17.00
N ASP A 83 -41.59 -7.98 16.12
CA ASP A 83 -42.89 -7.60 15.53
C ASP A 83 -43.31 -8.50 14.35
N GLU A 84 -42.58 -9.60 14.10
CA GLU A 84 -42.79 -10.53 12.97
C GLU A 84 -42.83 -9.83 11.59
N ASN A 85 -42.19 -8.66 11.47
CA ASN A 85 -42.16 -7.86 10.25
C ASN A 85 -40.94 -8.21 9.38
N TYR A 86 -41.05 -9.33 8.68
CA TYR A 86 -39.99 -9.85 7.81
C TYR A 86 -39.56 -8.89 6.70
N THR A 87 -40.46 -8.02 6.21
CA THR A 87 -40.13 -7.03 5.17
C THR A 87 -39.07 -6.04 5.67
N SER A 88 -39.25 -5.50 6.88
CA SER A 88 -38.30 -4.59 7.50
C SER A 88 -36.97 -5.28 7.80
N VAL A 89 -36.99 -6.53 8.26
CA VAL A 89 -35.77 -7.32 8.49
C VAL A 89 -34.93 -7.44 7.22
N VAL A 90 -35.56 -7.81 6.10
CA VAL A 90 -34.85 -7.94 4.82
C VAL A 90 -34.26 -6.60 4.38
N LEU A 91 -35.02 -5.50 4.47
CA LEU A 91 -34.55 -4.18 4.09
C LEU A 91 -33.34 -3.72 4.93
N PHE A 92 -33.41 -3.82 6.25
CA PHE A 92 -32.30 -3.42 7.12
C PHE A 92 -31.09 -4.34 6.98
N SER A 93 -31.29 -5.64 6.75
CA SER A 93 -30.18 -6.56 6.50
C SER A 93 -29.44 -6.24 5.19
N MET A 94 -30.17 -5.86 4.13
CA MET A 94 -29.56 -5.39 2.88
C MET A 94 -28.77 -4.09 3.09
N LEU A 95 -29.30 -3.15 3.87
CA LEU A 95 -28.59 -1.91 4.19
C LEU A 95 -27.28 -2.17 4.93
N VAL A 96 -27.29 -3.02 5.96
CA VAL A 96 -26.08 -3.41 6.70
C VAL A 96 -25.07 -4.08 5.76
N PHE A 97 -25.53 -4.95 4.87
CA PHE A 97 -24.67 -5.62 3.90
C PHE A 97 -24.01 -4.63 2.92
N VAL A 98 -24.76 -3.66 2.39
CA VAL A 98 -24.21 -2.63 1.51
C VAL A 98 -23.19 -1.75 2.24
N GLU A 99 -23.52 -1.27 3.44
CA GLU A 99 -22.60 -0.44 4.23
C GLU A 99 -21.31 -1.18 4.59
N THR A 100 -21.41 -2.44 4.99
CA THR A 100 -20.22 -3.27 5.30
C THR A 100 -19.38 -3.56 4.06
N LEU A 101 -20.00 -3.76 2.89
CA LEU A 101 -19.26 -3.87 1.63
C LEU A 101 -18.52 -2.58 1.26
N VAL A 102 -19.13 -1.41 1.46
CA VAL A 102 -18.48 -0.12 1.20
C VAL A 102 -17.25 0.05 2.09
N MET A 103 -17.38 -0.22 3.39
CA MET A 103 -16.24 -0.18 4.33
C MET A 103 -15.16 -1.18 3.94
N PHE A 104 -15.54 -2.40 3.57
CA PHE A 104 -14.59 -3.44 3.16
C PHE A 104 -13.77 -3.02 1.93
N VAL A 105 -14.41 -2.48 0.89
CA VAL A 105 -13.73 -2.01 -0.31
C VAL A 105 -12.78 -0.85 0.01
N LEU A 106 -13.21 0.11 0.83
CA LEU A 106 -12.36 1.24 1.24
C LEU A 106 -11.12 0.75 2.00
N SER A 107 -11.29 -0.14 2.98
CA SER A 107 -10.18 -0.73 3.72
C SER A 107 -9.27 -1.58 2.84
N LEU A 108 -9.81 -2.30 1.84
CA LEU A 108 -8.99 -3.07 0.89
C LEU A 108 -8.14 -2.17 0.01
N CYS A 109 -8.69 -1.04 -0.44
CA CYS A 109 -7.94 -0.06 -1.22
C CYS A 109 -6.79 0.53 -0.39
N GLY A 110 -7.06 0.96 0.85
CA GLY A 110 -6.02 1.51 1.74
C GLY A 110 -4.94 0.48 2.09
N GLU A 111 -5.33 -0.76 2.36
CA GLU A 111 -4.39 -1.87 2.60
C GLU A 111 -3.51 -2.16 1.37
N SER A 112 -4.10 -2.17 0.17
CA SER A 112 -3.36 -2.43 -1.08
C SER A 112 -2.31 -1.36 -1.33
N ILE A 113 -2.65 -0.08 -1.14
CA ILE A 113 -1.70 1.04 -1.28
C ILE A 113 -0.54 0.90 -0.29
N THR A 114 -0.86 0.59 0.97
CA THR A 114 0.13 0.42 2.04
C THR A 114 1.05 -0.78 1.75
N SER A 115 0.47 -1.90 1.31
CA SER A 115 1.21 -3.13 0.99
C SER A 115 2.19 -2.92 -0.17
N GLU A 116 1.75 -2.26 -1.25
CA GLU A 116 2.62 -1.95 -2.39
C GLU A 116 3.76 -0.99 -2.00
N SER A 117 3.49 0.00 -1.15
CA SER A 117 4.53 0.90 -0.61
C SER A 117 5.60 0.14 0.17
N ILE A 118 5.18 -0.83 1.00
CA ILE A 118 6.10 -1.67 1.79
C ILE A 118 6.89 -2.61 0.87
N ASN A 119 6.23 -3.23 -0.11
CA ASN A 119 6.90 -4.12 -1.06
C ASN A 119 7.98 -3.37 -1.85
N LEU A 120 7.67 -2.16 -2.33
CA LEU A 120 8.64 -1.30 -3.02
C LEU A 120 9.85 -0.99 -2.12
N HIS A 121 9.62 -0.62 -0.86
CA HIS A 121 10.70 -0.38 0.10
C HIS A 121 11.59 -1.62 0.27
N HIS A 122 10.97 -2.79 0.41
CA HIS A 122 11.64 -4.07 0.58
C HIS A 122 12.50 -4.43 -0.65
N GLU A 123 11.96 -4.31 -1.86
CA GLU A 123 12.72 -4.57 -3.10
C GLU A 123 13.92 -3.62 -3.26
N LEU A 124 13.76 -2.34 -2.93
CA LEU A 124 14.87 -1.39 -2.94
C LEU A 124 15.93 -1.75 -1.90
N TYR A 125 15.53 -2.22 -0.71
CA TYR A 125 16.45 -2.64 0.34
C TYR A 125 17.35 -3.82 -0.10
N PHE A 126 16.78 -4.82 -0.78
CA PHE A 126 17.52 -6.01 -1.23
C PHE A 126 18.34 -5.80 -2.52
N THR A 127 18.26 -4.61 -3.12
CA THR A 127 19.07 -4.27 -4.29
C THR A 127 20.56 -4.27 -3.94
N LYS A 128 21.43 -4.76 -4.84
CA LYS A 128 22.90 -4.82 -4.63
C LYS A 128 23.56 -3.45 -4.72
N TRP A 129 23.22 -2.57 -3.79
CA TRP A 129 23.59 -1.16 -3.72
C TRP A 129 25.11 -0.90 -3.68
N TYR A 130 25.88 -1.86 -3.15
CA TYR A 130 27.34 -1.80 -3.06
C TYR A 130 28.05 -1.99 -4.40
N ASN A 131 27.37 -2.54 -5.42
CA ASN A 131 27.93 -2.71 -6.78
C ASN A 131 27.65 -1.51 -7.69
N LEU A 132 26.94 -0.49 -7.20
CA LEU A 132 26.57 0.71 -7.96
C LEU A 132 27.70 1.75 -7.93
N ASP A 133 27.72 2.60 -8.94
CA ASP A 133 28.57 3.80 -8.93
C ASP A 133 28.21 4.73 -7.76
N ILE A 134 29.17 5.54 -7.31
CA ILE A 134 29.02 6.43 -6.15
C ILE A 134 27.82 7.37 -6.33
N LYS A 135 27.55 7.83 -7.57
CA LYS A 135 26.39 8.68 -7.85
C LYS A 135 25.07 7.93 -7.62
N ASN A 136 24.92 6.76 -8.23
CA ASN A 136 23.70 5.94 -8.13
C ASN A 136 23.48 5.44 -6.68
N ARG A 137 24.56 5.12 -5.96
CA ARG A 137 24.49 4.68 -4.56
C ARG A 137 23.94 5.77 -3.65
N LYS A 138 24.36 7.03 -3.83
CA LYS A 138 23.82 8.17 -3.07
C LYS A 138 22.34 8.38 -3.35
N THR A 139 21.95 8.33 -4.62
CA THR A 139 20.55 8.50 -5.02
C THR A 139 19.67 7.38 -4.48
N LEU A 140 20.13 6.12 -4.54
CA LEU A 140 19.42 4.97 -3.96
C LEU A 140 19.26 5.13 -2.44
N LEU A 141 20.30 5.56 -1.73
CA LEU A 141 20.23 5.78 -0.29
C LEU A 141 19.17 6.84 0.06
N ASN A 142 19.09 7.91 -0.73
CA ASN A 142 18.13 8.98 -0.51
C ASN A 142 16.69 8.49 -0.66
N ILE A 143 16.37 7.75 -1.73
CA ILE A 143 15.02 7.18 -1.90
C ILE A 143 14.70 6.15 -0.82
N GLN A 144 15.68 5.31 -0.45
CA GLN A 144 15.47 4.29 0.58
C GLN A 144 15.09 4.94 1.92
N THR A 145 15.73 6.05 2.31
CA THR A 145 15.35 6.83 3.50
C THR A 145 13.96 7.45 3.38
N ASN A 146 13.58 7.95 2.20
CA ASN A 146 12.23 8.52 1.99
C ASN A 146 11.14 7.44 2.02
N LEU A 147 11.44 6.21 1.59
CA LEU A 147 10.51 5.08 1.61
C LEU A 147 10.37 4.40 2.98
N VAL A 148 11.16 4.80 3.99
CA VAL A 148 11.04 4.24 5.35
C VAL A 148 9.70 4.60 5.97
N GLU A 149 9.16 5.78 5.62
CA GLU A 149 7.82 6.21 6.02
C GLU A 149 6.82 5.61 5.01
N PRO A 150 6.07 4.55 5.37
CA PRO A 150 5.09 3.97 4.46
C PRO A 150 3.98 4.99 4.19
N VAL A 151 3.43 4.96 2.97
CA VAL A 151 2.24 5.75 2.63
C VAL A 151 1.04 5.09 3.31
N ILE A 152 0.71 5.56 4.53
CA ILE A 152 -0.46 5.11 5.28
C ILE A 152 -1.63 6.00 4.90
N VAL A 153 -2.70 5.38 4.39
CA VAL A 153 -3.95 6.07 4.12
C VAL A 153 -4.78 6.06 5.40
N SER A 154 -4.88 7.21 6.06
CA SER A 154 -5.68 7.41 7.27
C SER A 154 -6.80 8.39 7.00
N ALA A 155 -7.98 8.14 7.58
CA ALA A 155 -9.09 9.07 7.65
C ALA A 155 -8.95 9.93 8.94
N LEU A 156 -8.84 11.23 8.76
CA LEU A 156 -8.61 12.30 9.75
C LEU A 156 -7.40 12.09 10.66
N GLY A 157 -6.47 11.20 10.28
CA GLY A 157 -5.39 10.72 11.16
C GLY A 157 -5.85 9.92 12.38
N LEU A 158 -7.15 9.56 12.46
CA LEU A 158 -7.74 8.83 13.59
C LEU A 158 -8.08 7.38 13.24
N ILE A 159 -8.49 7.11 12.00
CA ILE A 159 -8.89 5.78 11.54
C ILE A 159 -8.01 5.40 10.36
N GLU A 160 -7.13 4.42 10.55
CA GLU A 160 -6.34 3.85 9.46
C GLU A 160 -7.24 3.01 8.56
N LEU A 161 -7.21 3.25 7.25
CA LEU A 161 -7.95 2.47 6.26
C LEU A 161 -7.23 1.14 5.97
N ASN A 162 -7.23 0.27 6.97
CA ASN A 162 -6.60 -1.05 6.89
C ASN A 162 -7.60 -2.17 7.24
N MET A 163 -7.23 -3.41 6.96
CA MET A 163 -8.06 -4.59 7.25
C MET A 163 -8.27 -4.79 8.76
N ASN A 164 -7.32 -4.35 9.59
CA ASN A 164 -7.40 -4.46 11.05
C ASN A 164 -8.51 -3.58 11.65
N SER A 165 -8.65 -2.34 11.15
CA SER A 165 -9.70 -1.40 11.53
C SER A 165 -11.08 -1.93 11.11
N PHE A 166 -11.20 -2.48 9.91
CA PHE A 166 -12.43 -3.14 9.45
C PHE A 166 -12.82 -4.30 10.37
N SER A 167 -11.88 -5.19 10.67
CA SER A 167 -12.11 -6.32 11.59
C SER A 167 -12.56 -5.84 12.97
N SER A 168 -11.93 -4.81 13.51
CA SER A 168 -12.30 -4.20 14.79
C SER A 168 -13.75 -3.70 14.82
N ILE A 169 -14.20 -3.06 13.73
CA ILE A 169 -15.58 -2.56 13.60
C ILE A 169 -16.58 -3.70 13.52
N ILE A 170 -16.33 -4.72 12.69
CA ILE A 170 -17.23 -5.88 12.57
C ILE A 170 -17.33 -6.63 13.90
N ASN A 171 -16.21 -6.83 14.60
CA ASN A 171 -16.21 -7.46 15.91
C ASN A 171 -17.02 -6.65 16.92
N SER A 172 -16.87 -5.33 16.91
CA SER A 172 -17.64 -4.43 17.79
C SER A 172 -19.14 -4.48 17.47
N ALA A 173 -19.52 -4.49 16.19
CA ALA A 173 -20.90 -4.61 15.75
C ALA A 173 -21.52 -5.96 16.15
N TYR A 174 -20.77 -7.05 16.03
CA TYR A 174 -21.20 -8.39 16.47
C TYR A 174 -21.39 -8.46 18.00
N SER A 175 -20.43 -7.93 18.77
CA SER A 175 -20.56 -7.83 20.22
C SER A 175 -21.78 -6.99 20.63
N PHE A 176 -22.00 -5.86 19.96
CA PHE A 176 -23.16 -5.00 20.19
C PHE A 176 -24.47 -5.73 19.87
N PHE A 177 -24.55 -6.42 18.74
CA PHE A 177 -25.71 -7.23 18.36
C PHE A 177 -26.03 -8.29 19.40
N ASN A 178 -25.02 -9.06 19.84
CA ASN A 178 -25.21 -10.10 20.86
C ASN A 178 -25.68 -9.51 22.19
N LEU A 179 -25.07 -8.41 22.63
CA LEU A 179 -25.49 -7.71 23.85
C LEU A 179 -26.96 -7.29 23.76
N MET A 180 -27.39 -6.69 22.66
CA MET A 180 -28.79 -6.29 22.48
C MET A 180 -29.74 -7.48 22.39
N ASN A 181 -29.34 -8.56 21.72
CA ASN A 181 -30.14 -9.76 21.62
C ASN A 181 -30.42 -10.37 23.00
N THR A 182 -29.39 -10.47 23.85
CA THR A 182 -29.54 -10.97 25.23
C THR A 182 -30.42 -10.08 26.11
N GLN A 183 -30.48 -8.76 25.87
CA GLN A 183 -31.37 -7.86 26.61
C GLN A 183 -32.82 -7.92 26.12
N MET A 184 -33.06 -8.47 24.93
CA MET A 184 -34.40 -8.59 24.34
C MET A 184 -35.04 -9.97 24.51
N GLU A 185 -34.28 -10.99 24.93
CA GLU A 185 -34.80 -12.26 25.47
C GLU A 185 -35.39 -12.09 26.88
#